data_AF-A0A3D3RLD4-F1
#
_entry.id   AF-A0A3D3RLD4-F1
#
_cell.length_a   1.000
_cell.length_b   1.000
_cell.length_c   1.000
_cell.angle_alpha   90.00
_cell.angle_beta   90.00
_cell.angle_gamma   90.00
#
_symmetry.space_group_name_H-M   'P 1'
#
loop_
_entity.id
_entity.type
_entity.pdbx_description
1 polymer ?
#
loop_
_entity_poly.entity_id
_entity_poly.type
_entity_poly.pdbx_seq_one_letter_code
_entity_poly.pdbx_strand_id
1 'polypeptide(L)'
;IEAADVVIMDDKPSKIVTARKIAGKTIAIVKQNIVIALGIKALVLILAALGNANMWEAVFADVGVSVIAILNAMRLLRMKGE
;
A
#
# COMPACT_ATOMS: atom_id res chain seq x y z
N ILE A 1 -12.12 16.62 -23.68
CA ILE A 1 -12.56 15.98 -22.41
C ILE A 1 -12.37 14.45 -22.45
N GLU A 2 -12.26 13.81 -23.61
CA GLU A 2 -12.14 12.34 -23.74
C GLU A 2 -10.72 11.73 -23.61
N ALA A 3 -9.67 12.51 -23.31
CA ALA A 3 -8.28 11.99 -23.25
C ALA A 3 -7.52 12.41 -21.97
N ALA A 4 -8.23 12.73 -20.89
CA ALA A 4 -7.62 13.11 -19.62
C ALA A 4 -7.82 12.00 -18.57
N ASP A 5 -6.72 11.46 -18.03
CA ASP A 5 -6.74 10.47 -16.93
C ASP A 5 -7.24 11.07 -15.60
N VAL A 6 -7.20 12.40 -15.48
CA VAL A 6 -7.67 13.16 -14.31
C VAL A 6 -8.39 14.42 -14.78
N VAL A 7 -9.64 14.60 -14.34
CA VAL A 7 -10.45 15.81 -14.57
C VAL A 7 -10.59 16.57 -13.26
N ILE A 8 -10.23 17.86 -13.27
CA ILE A 8 -10.43 18.76 -12.13
C ILE A 8 -11.75 19.50 -12.33
N MET A 9 -12.69 19.35 -11.39
CA MET A 9 -14.03 19.95 -11.46
C MET A 9 -14.10 21.40 -10.92
N ASP A 10 -13.01 21.92 -10.35
CA ASP A 10 -12.94 23.25 -9.71
C ASP A 10 -11.87 24.10 -10.41
N ASP A 11 -12.10 25.40 -10.60
CA ASP A 11 -11.24 26.32 -11.38
C ASP A 11 -9.94 26.74 -10.65
N LYS A 12 -9.45 25.92 -9.72
CA LYS A 12 -8.26 26.21 -8.89
C LYS A 12 -7.07 25.34 -9.31
N PRO A 13 -6.11 25.86 -10.11
CA PRO A 13 -4.93 25.11 -10.55
C PRO A 13 -4.01 24.70 -9.39
N SER A 14 -4.13 25.34 -8.21
CA SER A 14 -3.47 24.95 -6.97
C SER A 14 -3.79 23.51 -6.52
N LYS A 15 -4.94 22.95 -6.90
CA LYS A 15 -5.33 21.55 -6.62
C LYS A 15 -4.42 20.52 -7.30
N ILE A 16 -3.76 20.87 -8.41
CA ILE A 16 -2.79 20.00 -9.11
C ILE A 16 -1.59 19.70 -8.19
N VAL A 17 -1.14 20.69 -7.44
CA VAL A 17 -0.02 20.55 -6.50
C VAL A 17 -0.42 19.65 -5.33
N THR A 18 -1.63 19.81 -4.80
CA THR A 18 -2.17 18.94 -3.74
C THR A 18 -2.34 17.50 -4.24
N ALA A 19 -2.91 17.30 -5.43
CA ALA A 19 -3.07 15.98 -6.05
C ALA A 19 -1.71 15.28 -6.26
N ARG A 20 -0.70 16.00 -6.75
CA ARG A 20 0.66 15.47 -6.91
C ARG A 20 1.30 15.09 -5.56
N LYS A 21 1.11 15.89 -4.52
CA LYS A 21 1.59 15.57 -3.16
C LYS A 21 0.92 14.31 -2.62
N ILE A 22 -0.40 14.15 -2.82
CA ILE A 22 -1.13 12.95 -2.41
C ILE A 22 -0.59 11.73 -3.17
N ALA A 23 -0.48 11.80 -4.50
CA ALA A 23 0.04 10.72 -5.33
C ALA A 23 1.46 10.27 -4.90
N GLY A 24 2.35 11.21 -4.59
CA GLY A 24 3.68 10.90 -4.09
C GLY A 24 3.66 10.13 -2.76
N LYS A 25 2.78 10.49 -1.83
CA LYS A 25 2.63 9.75 -0.57
C LYS A 25 1.94 8.41 -0.76
N THR A 26 0.99 8.29 -1.69
CA THR A 26 0.40 7.00 -2.09
C THR A 26 1.48 6.02 -2.53
N ILE A 27 2.38 6.45 -3.42
CA ILE A 27 3.48 5.60 -3.89
C ILE A 27 4.41 5.20 -2.73
N ALA A 28 4.68 6.11 -1.79
CA ALA A 28 5.49 5.78 -0.62
C ALA A 28 4.84 4.70 0.27
N ILE A 29 3.54 4.79 0.52
CA ILE A 29 2.79 3.79 1.30
C ILE A 29 2.74 2.44 0.56
N VAL A 30 2.51 2.46 -0.76
CA VAL A 30 2.53 1.25 -1.59
C VAL A 30 3.89 0.55 -1.50
N LYS A 31 4.99 1.30 -1.60
CA LYS A 31 6.34 0.74 -1.44
C LYS A 31 6.53 0.13 -0.05
N GLN A 32 6.03 0.75 1.02
CA GLN A 32 6.08 0.19 2.37
C GLN A 32 5.32 -1.14 2.46
N ASN A 33 4.11 -1.20 1.92
CA ASN A 33 3.30 -2.43 1.92
C ASN A 33 3.99 -3.56 1.15
N ILE A 34 4.58 -3.26 -0.01
CA ILE A 34 5.32 -4.25 -0.81
C ILE A 34 6.52 -4.77 -0.02
N VAL A 35 7.29 -3.89 0.62
CA VAL A 35 8.45 -4.30 1.43
C VAL A 35 8.02 -5.19 2.60
N ILE A 36 6.95 -4.85 3.31
CA ILE A 36 6.42 -5.68 4.42
C ILE A 36 5.96 -7.05 3.91
N ALA A 37 5.19 -7.07 2.81
CA ALA A 37 4.69 -8.31 2.23
C ALA A 37 5.83 -9.23 1.79
N LEU A 38 6.83 -8.69 1.08
CA LEU A 38 8.00 -9.44 0.63
C LEU A 38 8.85 -9.92 1.81
N GLY A 39 9.02 -9.09 2.84
CA GLY A 39 9.76 -9.47 4.05
C GLY A 39 9.13 -10.65 4.76
N ILE A 40 7.81 -10.64 4.95
CA ILE A 40 7.08 -11.74 5.58
C ILE A 40 7.09 -12.98 4.69
N LYS A 41 6.90 -12.84 3.37
CA LYS A 41 6.98 -13.97 2.43
C LYS A 41 8.36 -14.63 2.46
N ALA A 42 9.43 -13.84 2.48
CA ALA A 42 10.79 -14.34 2.58
C ALA A 42 11.05 -15.06 3.91
N LEU A 43 10.55 -14.52 5.03
CA LEU A 43 10.65 -15.14 6.34
C LEU A 43 9.97 -16.52 6.36
N VAL A 44 8.74 -16.61 5.84
CA VAL A 44 7.99 -17.87 5.75
C VAL A 44 8.72 -18.87 4.85
N LEU A 45 9.29 -18.43 3.73
CA LEU A 45 10.08 -19.30 2.85
C LEU A 45 11.35 -19.84 3.54
N ILE A 46 12.05 -19.01 4.32
CA ILE A 46 13.23 -19.46 5.08
C ILE A 46 12.82 -20.47 6.16
N LEU A 47 11.75 -20.20 6.91
CA LEU A 47 11.23 -21.12 7.92
C LEU A 47 10.77 -22.44 7.29
N ALA A 48 10.16 -22.39 6.11
CA ALA A 48 9.75 -23.57 5.35
C ALA A 48 10.95 -24.38 4.85
N ALA A 49 11.99 -23.70 4.33
CA ALA A 49 13.22 -24.35 3.90
C ALA A 49 13.97 -25.04 5.06
N LEU A 50 13.85 -24.51 6.28
CA LEU A 50 14.39 -25.11 7.51
C LEU A 50 13.52 -26.27 8.06
N GLY A 51 12.39 -26.57 7.45
CA GLY A 51 11.49 -27.66 7.85
C GLY A 51 10.56 -27.34 9.03
N ASN A 52 10.54 -26.08 9.49
CA ASN A 52 9.76 -25.64 10.66
C ASN A 52 8.48 -24.87 10.28
N ALA A 53 8.05 -24.88 9.02
CA ALA A 53 6.82 -24.17 8.63
C ALA A 53 5.60 -25.09 8.60
N ASN A 54 4.58 -24.71 9.38
CA ASN A 54 3.24 -25.27 9.27
C ASN A 54 2.38 -24.47 8.29
N MET A 55 1.51 -25.14 7.53
CA MET A 55 0.58 -24.46 6.60
C MET A 55 -0.28 -23.40 7.29
N TRP A 56 -0.65 -23.64 8.54
CA TRP A 56 -1.42 -22.68 9.35
C TRP A 56 -0.69 -21.35 9.55
N GLU A 57 0.61 -21.39 9.88
CA GLU A 57 1.43 -20.19 10.08
C GLU A 57 1.61 -19.41 8.79
N ALA A 58 1.79 -20.11 7.67
CA ALA A 58 1.90 -19.48 6.35
C ALA A 58 0.61 -18.75 5.96
N VAL A 59 -0.56 -19.35 6.22
CA VAL A 59 -1.85 -18.71 5.96
C VAL A 59 -2.05 -17.50 6.87
N PHE A 60 -1.73 -17.63 8.16
CA PHE A 60 -1.83 -16.51 9.10
C PHE A 60 -0.91 -15.35 8.69
N ALA A 61 0.31 -15.65 8.24
CA ALA A 61 1.25 -14.65 7.76
C ALA A 61 0.72 -13.89 6.54
N ASP A 62 0.19 -14.57 5.53
CA ASP A 62 -0.36 -13.93 4.31
C ASP A 62 -1.62 -13.09 4.62
N VAL A 63 -2.52 -13.60 5.45
CA VAL A 63 -3.72 -12.85 5.87
C VAL A 63 -3.34 -11.66 6.76
N GLY A 64 -2.40 -11.83 7.69
CA GLY A 64 -1.88 -10.77 8.55
C GLY A 64 -1.21 -9.64 7.76
N VAL A 65 -0.38 -9.98 6.76
CA VAL A 65 0.20 -9.01 5.81
C VAL A 65 -0.91 -8.20 5.13
N SER A 66 -1.97 -8.87 4.69
CA SER A 66 -3.08 -8.23 3.98
C SER A 66 -3.80 -7.23 4.88
N VAL A 67 -4.06 -7.60 6.14
CA VAL A 67 -4.68 -6.68 7.13
C VAL A 67 -3.78 -5.48 7.40
N ILE A 68 -2.48 -5.69 7.61
CA ILE A 68 -1.51 -4.60 7.82
C ILE A 68 -1.48 -3.67 6.61
N ALA A 69 -1.47 -4.21 5.39
CA ALA A 69 -1.47 -3.44 4.17
C ALA A 69 -2.73 -2.57 4.03
N ILE A 70 -3.90 -3.12 4.40
CA ILE A 70 -5.19 -2.39 4.41
C ILE A 70 -5.14 -1.25 5.43
N LEU A 71 -4.69 -1.51 6.66
CA LEU A 71 -4.57 -0.48 7.70
C LEU A 71 -3.60 0.65 7.27
N ASN A 72 -2.47 0.31 6.66
CA ASN A 72 -1.55 1.29 6.11
C ASN A 72 -2.16 2.09 4.95
N ALA A 73 -2.96 1.45 4.10
CA ALA A 73 -3.68 2.14 3.03
C ALA A 73 -4.75 3.10 3.58
N MET A 74 -5.46 2.72 4.65
CA MET A 74 -6.43 3.61 5.33
C MET A 74 -5.78 4.88 5.89
N ARG A 75 -4.49 4.85 6.24
CA ARG A 75 -3.73 6.05 6.65
C ARG A 75 -3.69 7.10 5.56
N LEU A 76 -3.70 6.70 4.29
CA LEU A 76 -3.76 7.61 3.14
C LEU A 76 -5.08 8.39 3.12
N LEU A 77 -6.21 7.75 3.45
CA LEU A 77 -7.54 8.38 3.43
C LEU A 77 -7.67 9.50 4.45
N ARG A 78 -6.88 9.49 5.52
CA ARG A 78 -6.83 10.56 6.53
C ARG A 78 -5.95 11.73 6.11
N MET A 79 -5.24 11.65 4.97
CA MET A 79 -4.57 12.81 4.41
C MET A 79 -5.58 13.76 3.79
N LYS A 80 -6.06 14.68 4.61
CA LYS A 80 -6.86 15.83 4.18
C LYS A 80 -5.99 16.68 3.25
N GLY A 81 -6.37 16.74 1.97
CA GLY A 81 -5.86 17.76 1.06
C GLY A 81 -6.49 19.09 1.43
N GLU A 82 -5.68 20.03 1.92
CA GLU A 82 -6.05 21.46 1.95
C GLU A 82 -6.24 21.97 0.51
#